data_AF-A0A7H1NUP8-F1
#
_entry.id   AF-A0A7H1NUP8-F1
#
_cell.length_a   1.000
_cell.length_b   1.000
_cell.length_c   1.000
_cell.angle_alpha   90.00
_cell.angle_beta   90.00
_cell.angle_gamma   90.00
#
_symmetry.space_group_name_H-M   'P 1'
#
loop_
_entity.id
_entity.type
_entity.pdbx_description
1 polymer ?
#
loop_
_entity_poly.entity_id
_entity_poly.type
_entity_poly.pdbx_seq_one_letter_code
_entity_poly.pdbx_strand_id
1 'polypeptide(L)'
;MTVYALHLIYRNIRGASYSPLFVAVLLVIKAVYYKDLLITLFQNGANTLKLWGPLFLASVGVVLAGCNQEPSMNAIVGPGNPYGNTMKLSALCQVSPVKQDASGAMSVDMTVRSDDGYCAIPLQNNGKAYASFGVSPTPEHGKVFIYNFSDQTNITYTPTTAYAGSDHFTVNLIEGPGKPRTKIAVNVTADATGVSLPKATPAATSATSTSSVRKKSSRKHVTHRVHSKSKKK
;
A
#
# COMPACT_ATOMS: atom_id res chain seq x y z
N MET A 1 33.48 -24.95 -24.17
CA MET A 1 34.85 -24.71 -23.62
C MET A 1 35.26 -23.23 -23.70
N THR A 2 34.35 -22.28 -23.49
CA THR A 2 34.64 -20.83 -23.63
C THR A 2 34.54 -20.05 -22.31
N VAL A 3 34.02 -20.67 -21.25
CA VAL A 3 33.84 -20.03 -19.94
C VAL A 3 35.12 -20.06 -19.09
N TYR A 4 35.93 -21.11 -19.23
CA TYR A 4 37.19 -21.24 -18.48
C TYR A 4 38.30 -20.30 -18.95
N ALA A 5 38.31 -19.93 -20.23
CA ALA A 5 39.29 -18.99 -20.78
C ALA A 5 39.07 -17.56 -20.25
N LEU A 6 37.82 -17.14 -20.02
CA LEU A 6 37.52 -15.80 -19.47
C LEU A 6 37.87 -15.68 -17.99
N HIS A 7 37.78 -16.78 -17.23
CA HIS A 7 38.11 -16.79 -15.80
C HIS A 7 39.63 -16.65 -15.54
N LEU A 8 40.47 -17.05 -16.51
CA LEU A 8 41.93 -16.90 -16.41
C LEU A 8 42.44 -15.51 -16.80
N ILE A 9 41.68 -14.73 -17.60
CA ILE A 9 42.02 -13.32 -17.88
C ILE A 9 41.75 -12.44 -16.65
N TYR A 10 40.72 -12.75 -15.85
CA TYR A 10 40.31 -11.91 -14.72
C TYR A 10 41.19 -12.04 -13.47
N ARG A 11 42.02 -13.08 -13.37
CA ARG A 11 42.87 -13.33 -12.19
C ARG A 11 44.19 -12.52 -12.21
N ASN A 12 44.46 -11.77 -13.29
CA ASN A 12 45.69 -10.99 -13.48
C ASN A 12 45.45 -9.46 -13.59
N ILE A 13 44.46 -8.92 -12.86
CA ILE A 13 44.17 -7.47 -12.82
C ILE A 13 44.41 -6.90 -11.42
N ARG A 14 45.43 -7.38 -10.69
CA ARG A 14 45.88 -6.79 -9.41
C ARG A 14 47.11 -5.89 -9.56
N GLY A 15 47.34 -5.28 -10.72
CA GLY A 15 48.51 -4.44 -10.91
C GLY A 15 48.52 -3.45 -12.07
N ALA A 16 47.47 -3.35 -12.88
CA ALA A 16 47.45 -2.43 -14.02
C ALA A 16 46.36 -1.35 -13.84
N SER A 17 46.78 -0.09 -13.93
CA SER A 17 45.91 1.08 -13.89
C SER A 17 45.11 1.16 -15.18
N TYR A 18 43.89 0.63 -15.18
CA TYR A 18 42.95 0.75 -16.29
C TYR A 18 42.08 2.00 -16.13
N SER A 19 41.77 2.66 -17.25
CA SER A 19 40.91 3.85 -17.23
C SER A 19 39.53 3.51 -16.66
N PRO A 20 38.88 4.42 -15.92
CA PRO A 20 37.57 4.18 -15.30
C PRO A 20 36.49 3.83 -16.33
N LEU A 21 36.64 4.29 -17.57
CA LEU A 21 35.77 3.94 -18.70
C LEU A 21 35.85 2.44 -19.04
N PHE A 22 37.03 1.82 -18.96
CA PHE A 22 37.21 0.42 -19.28
C PHE A 22 36.58 -0.50 -18.22
N VAL A 23 36.66 -0.12 -16.94
CA VAL A 23 36.00 -0.83 -15.83
C VAL A 23 34.47 -0.70 -15.93
N ALA A 24 33.96 0.48 -16.28
CA ALA A 24 32.53 0.70 -16.49
C ALA A 24 31.97 -0.16 -17.62
N VAL A 25 32.69 -0.28 -18.75
CA VAL A 25 32.27 -1.13 -19.88
C VAL A 25 32.21 -2.62 -19.47
N LEU A 26 33.19 -3.12 -18.71
CA LEU A 26 33.17 -4.50 -18.20
C LEU A 26 32.03 -4.76 -17.20
N LEU A 27 31.67 -3.78 -16.37
CA LEU A 27 30.54 -3.88 -15.44
C LEU A 27 29.19 -3.87 -16.18
N VAL A 28 29.06 -3.06 -17.24
CA VAL A 28 27.86 -3.06 -18.10
C VAL A 28 27.72 -4.39 -18.84
N ILE A 29 28.81 -4.94 -19.38
CA ILE A 29 28.80 -6.27 -20.02
C ILE A 29 28.38 -7.36 -19.01
N LYS A 30 28.90 -7.32 -17.77
CA LYS A 30 28.44 -8.21 -16.69
C LYS A 30 26.94 -8.06 -16.41
N ALA A 31 26.42 -6.83 -16.33
CA ALA A 31 25.03 -6.57 -16.01
C ALA A 31 24.05 -7.03 -17.11
N VAL A 32 24.45 -6.91 -18.39
CA VAL A 32 23.67 -7.39 -19.53
C VAL A 32 23.66 -8.92 -19.55
N TYR A 33 24.83 -9.56 -19.42
CA TYR A 33 24.93 -11.04 -19.44
C TYR A 33 24.21 -11.71 -18.26
N TYR A 34 24.16 -11.07 -17.07
CA TYR A 34 23.44 -11.62 -15.91
C TYR A 34 21.92 -11.51 -16.04
N LYS A 35 21.43 -10.47 -16.72
CA LYS A 35 19.99 -10.30 -16.97
C LYS A 35 19.47 -11.36 -17.94
N ASP A 36 20.21 -11.67 -19.00
CA ASP A 36 19.80 -12.69 -19.97
C ASP A 36 19.90 -14.13 -19.41
N LEU A 37 20.87 -14.41 -18.53
CA LEU A 37 20.98 -15.73 -17.86
C LEU A 37 19.83 -15.98 -16.86
N LEU A 38 19.34 -14.94 -16.18
CA LEU A 38 18.21 -15.06 -15.24
C LEU A 38 16.86 -15.25 -15.93
N ILE A 39 16.65 -14.61 -17.09
CA ILE A 39 15.40 -14.76 -17.86
C ILE A 39 15.30 -16.17 -18.48
N THR A 40 16.43 -16.75 -18.91
CA THR A 40 16.45 -18.09 -19.54
C THR A 40 16.29 -19.25 -18.55
N LEU A 41 16.55 -19.03 -17.25
CA LEU A 41 16.33 -20.02 -16.19
C LEU A 41 14.88 -20.01 -15.67
N PHE A 42 14.17 -18.88 -15.75
CA PHE A 42 12.78 -18.79 -15.30
C PHE A 42 11.78 -19.40 -16.30
N GLN A 43 12.05 -19.31 -17.61
CA GLN A 43 11.16 -19.88 -18.64
C GLN A 43 11.25 -21.43 -18.76
N ASN A 44 12.32 -22.06 -18.28
CA ASN A 44 12.53 -23.52 -18.38
C ASN A 44 12.14 -24.32 -17.11
N GLY A 45 11.71 -23.65 -16.04
CA GLY A 45 11.34 -24.30 -14.76
C GLY A 45 9.94 -24.91 -14.70
N ALA A 46 9.13 -24.79 -15.77
CA ALA A 46 7.71 -25.19 -15.75
C ALA A 46 7.41 -26.58 -16.36
N ASN A 47 8.39 -27.32 -16.90
CA ASN A 47 8.13 -28.52 -17.73
C ASN A 47 8.77 -29.85 -17.26
N THR A 48 9.13 -30.02 -15.99
CA THR A 48 9.63 -31.33 -15.50
C THR A 48 8.98 -31.82 -14.22
N LEU A 49 7.69 -31.52 -14.03
CA LEU A 49 6.87 -32.13 -12.98
C LEU A 49 6.13 -33.36 -13.53
N LYS A 50 6.87 -34.44 -13.82
CA LYS A 50 6.35 -35.82 -13.97
C LYS A 50 7.48 -36.72 -14.47
N LEU A 51 8.17 -37.40 -13.55
CA LEU A 51 8.37 -38.85 -13.56
C LEU A 51 9.42 -39.20 -12.48
N TRP A 52 9.05 -40.13 -11.61
CA TRP A 52 9.87 -40.96 -10.71
C TRP A 52 10.25 -40.37 -9.34
N GLY A 53 9.54 -40.84 -8.30
CA GLY A 53 10.11 -40.96 -6.95
C GLY A 53 10.87 -42.30 -6.80
N PRO A 54 11.09 -42.81 -5.59
CA PRO A 54 11.55 -42.14 -4.37
C PRO A 54 12.70 -42.96 -3.75
N LEU A 55 13.95 -42.48 -3.74
CA LEU A 55 15.04 -43.08 -2.95
C LEU A 55 16.28 -42.22 -3.11
N PHE A 56 16.50 -41.27 -2.20
CA PHE A 56 17.86 -40.96 -1.77
C PHE A 56 17.84 -40.41 -0.36
N LEU A 57 18.78 -40.95 0.41
CA LEU A 57 18.88 -40.90 1.85
C LEU A 57 19.04 -39.48 2.40
N ALA A 58 18.52 -39.35 3.62
CA ALA A 58 18.91 -38.42 4.65
C ALA A 58 20.40 -38.01 4.61
N SER A 59 20.68 -36.72 4.75
CA SER A 59 21.13 -36.16 6.04
C SER A 59 21.62 -34.71 5.90
N VAL A 60 20.96 -33.81 6.62
CA VAL A 60 21.48 -32.55 7.18
C VAL A 60 22.07 -31.55 6.18
N GLY A 61 21.20 -30.96 5.38
CA GLY A 61 21.36 -29.56 5.01
C GLY A 61 20.46 -28.73 5.91
N VAL A 62 21.01 -28.15 6.99
CA VAL A 62 20.36 -27.03 7.67
C VAL A 62 20.26 -25.92 6.63
N VAL A 63 19.12 -25.86 5.93
CA VAL A 63 18.81 -24.73 5.07
C VAL A 63 18.60 -23.58 6.02
N LEU A 64 19.63 -22.73 6.13
CA LEU A 64 19.51 -21.37 6.57
C LEU A 64 18.62 -20.67 5.51
N ALA A 65 17.33 -20.97 5.55
CA ALA A 65 16.30 -20.20 4.90
C ALA A 65 16.27 -18.88 5.67
N GLY A 66 17.25 -18.03 5.40
CA GLY A 66 17.04 -16.61 5.51
C GLY A 66 15.78 -16.36 4.72
N CYS A 67 14.72 -16.00 5.42
CA CYS A 67 13.51 -15.48 4.84
C CYS A 67 13.91 -14.35 3.90
N ASN A 68 14.15 -14.65 2.63
CA ASN A 68 14.03 -13.67 1.56
C ASN A 68 12.53 -13.51 1.29
N GLN A 69 11.78 -13.27 2.37
CA GLN A 69 10.48 -12.64 2.28
C GLN A 69 10.81 -11.26 1.73
N GLU A 70 10.43 -11.04 0.48
CA GLU A 70 10.13 -9.68 0.03
C GLU A 70 9.38 -9.03 1.19
N PRO A 71 9.89 -7.93 1.77
CA PRO A 71 9.29 -7.36 2.96
C PRO A 71 7.82 -7.09 2.63
N SER A 72 6.93 -7.89 3.21
CA SER A 72 5.52 -7.55 3.27
C SER A 72 5.51 -6.14 3.82
N MET A 73 5.01 -5.18 3.02
CA MET A 73 5.10 -3.75 3.27
C MET A 73 4.21 -3.34 4.47
N ASN A 74 4.41 -3.98 5.62
CA ASN A 74 3.73 -3.74 6.89
C ASN A 74 4.64 -3.00 7.88
N ALA A 75 5.64 -2.28 7.38
CA ALA A 75 6.61 -1.49 8.16
C ALA A 75 5.98 -0.33 8.97
N ILE A 76 4.64 -0.24 9.01
CA ILE A 76 3.90 0.78 9.77
C ILE A 76 3.97 0.51 11.28
N VAL A 77 4.26 -0.73 11.69
CA VAL A 77 4.49 -1.08 13.10
C VAL A 77 5.97 -0.89 13.46
N GLY A 78 6.43 0.37 13.43
CA GLY A 78 7.78 0.77 13.86
C GLY A 78 7.74 1.53 15.20
N PRO A 79 8.80 1.43 16.04
CA PRO A 79 8.93 2.26 17.24
C PRO A 79 8.78 3.76 16.88
N GLY A 80 7.85 4.46 17.54
CA GLY A 80 7.63 5.88 17.34
C GLY A 80 6.49 6.26 16.38
N ASN A 81 5.82 5.32 15.69
CA ASN A 81 4.61 5.64 14.95
C ASN A 81 3.45 5.92 15.93
N PRO A 82 2.90 7.14 15.99
CA PRO A 82 1.80 7.47 16.90
C PRO A 82 0.50 6.68 16.62
N TYR A 83 0.36 6.13 15.41
CA TYR A 83 -0.81 5.34 14.99
C TYR A 83 -0.58 3.83 15.05
N GLY A 84 0.67 3.38 15.11
CA GLY A 84 1.02 1.96 15.07
C GLY A 84 0.52 1.16 16.27
N ASN A 85 0.40 1.81 17.43
CA ASN A 85 -0.02 1.17 18.69
C ASN A 85 -1.52 1.33 19.01
N THR A 86 -2.22 2.22 18.28
CA THR A 86 -3.65 2.53 18.51
C THR A 86 -4.56 1.87 17.51
N MET A 87 -4.02 1.46 16.36
CA MET A 87 -4.76 0.77 15.31
C MET A 87 -4.35 -0.71 15.29
N LYS A 88 -5.33 -1.61 15.20
CA LYS A 88 -5.10 -3.06 15.07
C LYS A 88 -4.65 -3.37 13.63
N LEU A 89 -3.56 -4.11 13.44
CA LEU A 89 -3.19 -4.62 12.12
C LEU A 89 -4.13 -5.78 11.71
N SER A 90 -4.62 -5.79 10.48
CA SER A 90 -5.43 -6.90 9.96
C SER A 90 -4.63 -8.21 9.96
N ALA A 91 -5.29 -9.33 10.27
CA ALA A 91 -4.62 -10.63 10.25
C ALA A 91 -4.17 -11.07 8.83
N LEU A 92 -4.77 -10.49 7.79
CA LEU A 92 -4.28 -10.53 6.42
C LEU A 92 -4.10 -9.09 5.94
N CYS A 93 -2.88 -8.77 5.52
CA CYS A 93 -2.57 -7.54 4.80
C CYS A 93 -1.48 -7.87 3.80
N GLN A 94 -1.85 -7.94 2.53
CA GLN A 94 -0.96 -8.20 1.41
C GLN A 94 -1.09 -7.04 0.44
N VAL A 95 0.03 -6.40 0.13
CA VAL A 95 0.07 -5.24 -0.75
C VAL A 95 1.04 -5.54 -1.88
N SER A 96 0.56 -5.45 -3.11
CA SER A 96 1.41 -5.61 -4.29
C SER A 96 2.29 -4.38 -4.48
N PRO A 97 3.47 -4.51 -5.13
CA PRO A 97 4.24 -3.35 -5.54
C PRO A 97 3.41 -2.39 -6.39
N VAL A 98 3.62 -1.08 -6.20
CA VAL A 98 2.95 -0.06 -7.00
C VAL A 98 3.37 -0.21 -8.46
N LYS A 99 2.40 -0.34 -9.36
CA LYS A 99 2.60 -0.46 -10.80
C LYS A 99 2.43 0.90 -11.44
N GLN A 100 3.34 1.26 -12.34
CA GLN A 100 3.22 2.42 -13.21
C GLN A 100 3.05 1.96 -14.66
N ASP A 101 2.01 2.44 -15.33
CA ASP A 101 1.84 2.17 -16.76
C ASP A 101 2.60 3.17 -17.65
N ALA A 102 2.58 2.94 -18.96
CA ALA A 102 3.25 3.79 -19.94
C ALA A 102 2.66 5.22 -20.02
N SER A 103 1.44 5.44 -19.52
CA SER A 103 0.80 6.76 -19.44
C SER A 103 1.16 7.52 -18.15
N GLY A 104 1.85 6.85 -17.21
CA GLY A 104 2.16 7.39 -15.89
C GLY A 104 1.04 7.20 -14.87
N ALA A 105 0.03 6.38 -15.17
CA ALA A 105 -0.98 6.03 -14.19
C ALA A 105 -0.41 4.99 -13.21
N MET A 106 -0.65 5.24 -11.92
CA MET A 106 -0.19 4.38 -10.84
C MET A 106 -1.35 3.52 -10.33
N SER A 107 -1.10 2.25 -10.07
CA SER A 107 -2.08 1.34 -9.46
C SER A 107 -1.42 0.45 -8.43
N VAL A 108 -2.20 0.07 -7.41
CA VAL A 108 -1.78 -0.87 -6.38
C VAL A 108 -2.94 -1.78 -6.03
N ASP A 109 -2.64 -3.07 -5.94
CA ASP A 109 -3.58 -4.10 -5.54
C ASP A 109 -3.29 -4.52 -4.10
N MET A 110 -4.32 -4.56 -3.26
CA MET A 110 -4.20 -4.99 -1.87
C MET A 110 -5.26 -6.03 -1.51
N THR A 111 -4.88 -6.99 -0.67
CA THR A 111 -5.78 -7.93 -0.02
C THR A 111 -5.73 -7.71 1.48
N VAL A 112 -6.89 -7.54 2.10
CA VAL A 112 -7.01 -7.20 3.52
C VAL A 112 -8.12 -8.01 4.15
N ARG A 113 -7.91 -8.47 5.38
CA ARG A 113 -8.97 -9.09 6.18
C ARG A 113 -9.80 -8.02 6.88
N SER A 114 -11.12 -8.19 6.82
CA SER A 114 -12.13 -7.32 7.41
C SER A 114 -12.36 -7.59 8.90
N ASP A 115 -11.30 -7.80 9.67
CA ASP A 115 -11.34 -8.15 11.10
C ASP A 115 -11.16 -6.94 12.04
N ASP A 116 -11.68 -5.78 11.65
CA ASP A 116 -11.46 -4.46 12.29
C ASP A 116 -10.00 -3.97 12.24
N GLY A 117 -9.13 -4.68 11.53
CA GLY A 117 -7.77 -4.26 11.30
C GLY A 117 -7.63 -3.29 10.14
N TYR A 118 -6.50 -2.60 10.09
CA TYR A 118 -6.07 -1.87 8.89
C TYR A 118 -5.00 -2.64 8.14
N CYS A 119 -4.91 -2.34 6.85
CA CYS A 119 -3.78 -2.69 6.00
C CYS A 119 -3.22 -1.41 5.39
N ALA A 120 -1.91 -1.36 5.13
CA ALA A 120 -1.28 -0.10 4.80
C ALA A 120 -0.29 -0.16 3.64
N ILE A 121 -0.21 0.96 2.94
CA ILE A 121 0.59 1.16 1.74
C ILE A 121 1.56 2.31 2.03
N PRO A 122 2.82 2.02 2.37
CA PRO A 122 3.83 3.04 2.55
C PRO A 122 4.32 3.54 1.17
N LEU A 123 4.29 4.85 0.96
CA LEU A 123 4.78 5.48 -0.26
C LEU A 123 5.87 6.51 0.04
N GLN A 124 6.81 6.63 -0.88
CA GLN A 124 7.82 7.68 -0.87
C GLN A 124 8.03 8.19 -2.29
N ASN A 125 8.44 9.44 -2.42
CA ASN A 125 8.95 10.01 -3.66
C ASN A 125 10.38 10.50 -3.44
N ASN A 126 11.35 9.85 -4.08
CA ASN A 126 12.77 10.17 -3.95
C ASN A 126 13.24 10.27 -2.48
N GLY A 127 12.80 9.33 -1.64
CA GLY A 127 13.13 9.29 -0.22
C GLY A 127 12.38 10.30 0.66
N LYS A 128 11.31 10.92 0.15
CA LYS A 128 10.50 11.92 0.89
C LYS A 128 9.01 11.59 0.87
N ALA A 129 8.32 12.04 1.91
CA ALA A 129 6.86 11.99 1.95
C ALA A 129 6.24 13.01 0.99
N TYR A 130 5.00 12.77 0.57
CA TYR A 130 4.23 13.73 -0.20
C TYR A 130 3.79 14.90 0.67
N ALA A 131 3.83 16.11 0.12
CA ALA A 131 3.48 17.34 0.82
C ALA A 131 1.97 17.45 1.10
N SER A 132 1.14 16.91 0.21
CA SER A 132 -0.30 16.88 0.38
C SER A 132 -0.90 15.64 -0.27
N PHE A 133 -2.05 15.20 0.26
CA PHE A 133 -2.75 14.01 -0.17
C PHE A 133 -4.25 14.17 0.02
N GLY A 134 -5.02 13.42 -0.75
CA GLY A 134 -6.48 13.36 -0.63
C GLY A 134 -7.04 12.12 -1.30
N VAL A 135 -8.27 11.76 -0.96
CA VAL A 135 -8.94 10.57 -1.49
C VAL A 135 -10.18 11.00 -2.26
N SER A 136 -10.26 10.62 -3.53
CA SER A 136 -11.43 10.88 -4.38
C SER A 136 -11.38 10.03 -5.65
N PRO A 137 -12.38 9.15 -5.90
CA PRO A 137 -13.51 8.84 -5.01
C PRO A 137 -13.06 8.13 -3.73
N THR A 138 -13.86 8.23 -2.67
CA THR A 138 -13.69 7.48 -1.41
C THR A 138 -14.16 6.02 -1.58
N PRO A 139 -13.61 5.07 -0.81
CA PRO A 139 -14.10 3.69 -0.84
C PRO A 139 -15.56 3.58 -0.39
N GLU A 140 -16.27 2.57 -0.89
CA GLU A 140 -17.66 2.30 -0.52
C GLU A 140 -17.76 1.41 0.73
N HIS A 141 -16.80 0.50 0.92
CA HIS A 141 -16.85 -0.58 1.91
C HIS A 141 -15.71 -0.49 2.92
N GLY A 142 -15.27 0.73 3.24
CA GLY A 142 -14.23 0.96 4.22
C GLY A 142 -13.99 2.43 4.55
N LYS A 143 -12.82 2.68 5.13
CA LYS A 143 -12.30 4.00 5.48
C LYS A 143 -10.83 4.06 5.09
N VAL A 144 -10.41 5.19 4.51
CA VAL A 144 -9.01 5.49 4.25
C VAL A 144 -8.53 6.56 5.22
N PHE A 145 -7.35 6.36 5.78
CA PHE A 145 -6.64 7.38 6.54
C PHE A 145 -5.23 7.53 5.97
N ILE A 146 -4.79 8.77 5.74
CA ILE A 146 -3.48 9.04 5.15
C ILE A 146 -2.73 9.97 6.09
N TYR A 147 -1.48 9.63 6.37
CA TYR A 147 -0.60 10.44 7.21
C TYR A 147 0.86 10.28 6.79
N ASN A 148 1.67 11.27 7.13
CA ASN A 148 3.11 11.22 6.93
C ASN A 148 3.81 10.75 8.22
N PHE A 149 4.74 9.81 8.09
CA PHE A 149 5.59 9.34 9.18
C PHE A 149 6.93 8.88 8.62
N SER A 150 8.04 9.30 9.25
CA SER A 150 9.41 8.90 8.88
C SER A 150 9.73 9.02 7.39
N ASP A 151 9.43 10.18 6.79
CA ASP A 151 9.62 10.47 5.35
C ASP A 151 8.80 9.58 4.39
N GLN A 152 7.77 8.90 4.91
CA GLN A 152 6.81 8.13 4.12
C GLN A 152 5.41 8.71 4.24
N THR A 153 4.65 8.65 3.16
CA THR A 153 3.20 8.83 3.18
C THR A 153 2.56 7.47 3.32
N ASN A 154 1.92 7.24 4.45
CA ASN A 154 1.26 5.98 4.80
C ASN A 154 -0.22 6.11 4.49
N ILE A 155 -0.71 5.29 3.56
CA ILE A 155 -2.12 5.15 3.24
C ILE A 155 -2.62 3.91 3.96
N THR A 156 -3.50 4.07 4.95
CA THR A 156 -4.13 2.96 5.66
C THR A 156 -5.57 2.80 5.19
N TYR A 157 -5.99 1.55 5.00
CA TYR A 157 -7.34 1.19 4.66
C TYR A 157 -7.88 0.18 5.68
N THR A 158 -9.05 0.50 6.24
CA THR A 158 -9.80 -0.36 7.16
C THR A 158 -11.12 -0.74 6.47
N PRO A 159 -11.32 -2.01 6.10
CA PRO A 159 -12.59 -2.47 5.56
C PRO A 159 -13.70 -2.35 6.60
N THR A 160 -14.95 -2.30 6.13
CA THR A 160 -16.11 -2.56 6.99
C THR A 160 -16.02 -3.98 7.55
N THR A 161 -16.20 -4.13 8.85
CA THR A 161 -16.10 -5.41 9.56
C THR A 161 -16.98 -6.49 8.91
N ALA A 162 -16.41 -7.69 8.74
CA ALA A 162 -17.06 -8.83 8.10
C ALA A 162 -17.51 -8.62 6.63
N TYR A 163 -17.08 -7.53 5.96
CA TYR A 163 -17.29 -7.35 4.53
C TYR A 163 -16.38 -8.28 3.72
N ALA A 164 -16.93 -8.94 2.71
CA ALA A 164 -16.18 -9.71 1.72
C ALA A 164 -16.55 -9.22 0.31
N GLY A 165 -15.55 -8.85 -0.48
CA GLY A 165 -15.77 -8.32 -1.82
C GLY A 165 -14.68 -7.35 -2.26
N SER A 166 -14.83 -6.82 -3.46
CA SER A 166 -13.94 -5.79 -3.98
C SER A 166 -14.32 -4.41 -3.45
N ASP A 167 -13.34 -3.53 -3.30
CA ASP A 167 -13.53 -2.10 -3.11
C ASP A 167 -12.48 -1.34 -3.94
N HIS A 168 -12.76 -0.08 -4.26
CA HIS A 168 -11.86 0.73 -5.08
C HIS A 168 -11.92 2.19 -4.65
N PHE A 169 -10.74 2.81 -4.58
CA PHE A 169 -10.62 4.24 -4.34
C PHE A 169 -9.41 4.81 -5.05
N THR A 170 -9.35 6.14 -5.18
CA THR A 170 -8.20 6.82 -5.79
C THR A 170 -7.58 7.79 -4.81
N VAL A 171 -6.26 7.68 -4.66
CA VAL A 171 -5.46 8.60 -3.86
C VAL A 171 -4.79 9.62 -4.79
N ASN A 172 -4.99 10.89 -4.47
CA ASN A 172 -4.33 12.00 -5.12
C ASN A 172 -3.19 12.47 -4.23
N LEU A 173 -1.96 12.49 -4.77
CA LEU A 173 -0.74 12.86 -4.06
C LEU A 173 -0.10 14.08 -4.73
N ILE A 174 0.49 14.96 -3.93
CA ILE A 174 1.19 16.16 -4.38
C ILE A 174 2.56 16.21 -3.73
N GLU A 175 3.60 16.24 -4.53
CA GLU A 175 5.00 16.27 -4.05
C GLU A 175 5.36 17.59 -3.37
N GLY A 176 4.76 18.69 -3.82
CA GLY A 176 5.01 20.04 -3.30
C GLY A 176 4.26 21.13 -4.07
N PRO A 177 4.36 22.39 -3.62
CA PRO A 177 3.74 23.53 -4.30
C PRO A 177 4.16 23.61 -5.77
N GLY A 178 3.19 23.77 -6.68
CA GLY A 178 3.44 23.87 -8.12
C GLY A 178 3.84 22.56 -8.83
N LYS A 179 3.89 21.42 -8.11
CA LYS A 179 4.13 20.10 -8.71
C LYS A 179 2.82 19.46 -9.20
N PRO A 180 2.88 18.59 -10.23
CA PRO A 180 1.70 17.89 -10.72
C PRO A 180 1.11 16.97 -9.63
N ARG A 181 -0.18 16.67 -9.79
CA ARG A 181 -0.87 15.69 -8.96
C ARG A 181 -0.60 14.29 -9.51
N THR A 182 -0.12 13.40 -8.67
CA THR A 182 0.02 11.97 -8.97
C THR A 182 -1.22 11.24 -8.48
N LYS A 183 -1.86 10.45 -9.35
CA LYS A 183 -3.03 9.65 -9.00
C LYS A 183 -2.64 8.19 -8.88
N ILE A 184 -3.07 7.56 -7.79
CA ILE A 184 -2.90 6.13 -7.54
C ILE A 184 -4.26 5.49 -7.38
N ALA A 185 -4.61 4.57 -8.28
CA ALA A 185 -5.77 3.70 -8.12
C ALA A 185 -5.44 2.58 -7.14
N VAL A 186 -6.29 2.40 -6.13
CA VAL A 186 -6.14 1.34 -5.13
C VAL A 186 -7.28 0.36 -5.31
N ASN A 187 -6.94 -0.86 -5.74
CA ASN A 187 -7.88 -1.96 -5.85
C ASN A 187 -7.78 -2.82 -4.60
N VAL A 188 -8.88 -2.97 -3.88
CA VAL A 188 -8.92 -3.73 -2.63
C VAL A 188 -9.74 -5.00 -2.82
N THR A 189 -9.22 -6.11 -2.31
CA THR A 189 -9.99 -7.33 -2.07
C THR A 189 -10.11 -7.53 -0.56
N ALA A 190 -11.32 -7.40 -0.05
CA ALA A 190 -11.64 -7.63 1.35
C ALA A 190 -12.04 -9.09 1.59
N ASP A 191 -11.38 -9.74 2.55
CA ASP A 191 -11.68 -11.10 2.99
C ASP A 191 -12.33 -11.10 4.38
N ALA A 192 -13.46 -11.79 4.52
CA ALA A 192 -14.15 -11.93 5.80
C ALA A 192 -14.02 -13.34 6.42
N THR A 193 -13.07 -14.16 5.95
CA THR A 193 -13.02 -15.59 6.27
C THR A 193 -12.82 -15.83 7.76
N GLY A 194 -13.87 -16.19 8.50
CA GLY A 194 -13.79 -16.36 9.96
C GLY A 194 -13.85 -15.05 10.74
N VAL A 195 -14.43 -13.99 10.15
CA VAL A 195 -14.89 -12.79 10.86
C VAL A 195 -16.41 -12.86 10.94
N SER A 196 -16.96 -12.80 12.15
CA SER A 196 -18.40 -12.68 12.36
C SER A 196 -18.67 -11.40 13.11
N LEU A 197 -19.70 -10.66 12.67
CA LEU A 197 -20.26 -9.62 13.51
C LEU A 197 -20.86 -10.29 14.77
N PRO A 198 -20.73 -9.68 15.96
CA PRO A 198 -21.55 -10.08 17.07
C PRO A 198 -23.02 -9.94 16.63
N LYS A 199 -23.79 -11.03 16.75
CA LYS A 199 -25.24 -10.98 16.53
C LYS A 199 -25.76 -9.87 17.43
N ALA A 200 -26.39 -8.84 16.85
CA ALA A 200 -27.06 -7.83 17.63
C ALA A 200 -28.05 -8.54 18.55
N THR A 201 -27.73 -8.62 19.84
CA THR A 201 -28.71 -8.98 20.86
C THR A 201 -29.85 -7.99 20.67
N PRO A 202 -31.10 -8.43 20.45
CA PRO A 202 -32.21 -7.49 20.34
C PRO A 202 -32.18 -6.61 21.59
N ALA A 203 -31.83 -5.35 21.43
CA ALA A 203 -32.06 -4.36 22.46
C ALA A 203 -33.54 -4.47 22.78
N ALA A 204 -33.85 -4.80 24.05
CA ALA A 204 -35.22 -4.80 24.53
C ALA A 204 -35.89 -3.52 24.05
N THR A 205 -37.02 -3.70 23.38
CA THR A 205 -37.91 -2.68 22.85
C THR A 205 -38.07 -1.54 23.86
N SER A 206 -37.31 -0.45 23.70
CA SER A 206 -37.69 0.83 24.27
C SER A 206 -38.90 1.30 23.47
N ALA A 207 -40.07 1.16 24.11
CA ALA A 207 -41.36 1.50 23.55
C ALA A 207 -41.33 2.87 22.85
N THR A 208 -41.74 2.84 21.59
CA THR A 208 -42.26 3.97 20.84
C THR A 208 -43.37 4.68 21.63
N SER A 209 -43.19 5.96 21.93
CA SER A 209 -44.30 6.89 22.14
C SER A 209 -44.33 7.90 21.00
N THR A 210 -45.14 7.60 19.97
CA THR A 210 -45.37 8.48 18.84
C THR A 210 -46.53 9.44 19.13
N SER A 211 -46.20 10.73 19.04
CA SER A 211 -47.01 11.86 18.59
C SER A 211 -48.26 12.31 19.38
N SER A 212 -48.23 13.57 19.84
CA SER A 212 -49.37 14.47 19.66
C SER A 212 -48.90 15.78 19.00
N VAL A 213 -49.41 16.04 17.79
CA VAL A 213 -49.31 17.34 17.11
C VAL A 213 -50.57 18.13 17.46
N ARG A 214 -50.45 19.26 18.17
CA ARG A 214 -51.49 20.32 18.17
C ARG A 214 -50.95 21.73 18.52
N LYS A 215 -50.77 22.53 17.46
CA LYS A 215 -51.00 23.99 17.30
C LYS A 215 -50.38 25.04 18.26
N LYS A 216 -49.72 26.01 17.58
CA LYS A 216 -49.70 27.48 17.79
C LYS A 216 -48.77 28.05 18.89
N SER A 217 -47.67 28.68 18.45
CA SER A 217 -47.49 30.15 18.50
C SER A 217 -46.09 30.52 18.01
N SER A 218 -46.01 31.17 16.84
CA SER A 218 -44.78 31.81 16.38
C SER A 218 -44.61 33.12 17.15
N ARG A 219 -43.56 33.27 17.96
CA ARG A 219 -43.06 34.59 18.34
C ARG A 219 -41.81 34.90 17.52
N LYS A 220 -42.08 35.56 16.40
CA LYS A 220 -41.17 36.35 15.57
C LYS A 220 -40.33 37.24 16.50
N HIS A 221 -39.03 36.99 16.63
CA HIS A 221 -38.12 38.01 17.14
C HIS A 221 -37.80 38.93 15.96
N VAL A 222 -38.54 40.04 15.91
CA VAL A 222 -38.41 41.07 14.88
C VAL A 222 -37.09 41.81 15.08
N THR A 223 -36.31 41.88 14.01
CA THR A 223 -35.18 42.78 13.83
C THR A 223 -35.69 44.23 13.78
N HIS A 224 -35.30 45.07 14.74
CA HIS A 224 -35.47 46.51 14.60
C HIS A 224 -34.33 47.08 13.75
N ARG A 225 -34.59 47.16 12.45
CA ARG A 225 -33.89 48.05 11.51
C ARG A 225 -34.58 49.41 11.59
N VAL A 226 -33.98 50.37 12.31
CA VAL A 226 -34.39 51.78 12.23
C VAL A 226 -33.74 52.39 10.99
N HIS A 227 -34.55 52.93 10.08
CA HIS A 227 -34.10 53.70 8.92
C HIS A 227 -34.35 55.19 9.16
N SER A 228 -33.29 55.98 8.92
CA SER A 228 -33.28 57.28 8.22
C SER A 228 -34.11 58.44 8.79
N LYS A 229 -33.45 59.56 9.15
CA LYS A 229 -33.49 60.81 8.36
C LYS A 229 -32.55 61.91 8.89
N SER A 230 -31.91 62.56 7.92
CA SER A 230 -31.13 63.80 7.96
C SER A 230 -31.83 64.96 8.70
N LYS A 231 -31.07 65.73 9.50
CA LYS A 231 -31.33 67.16 9.78
C LYS A 231 -30.02 67.95 9.99
N LYS A 232 -29.74 68.74 8.95
CA LYS A 232 -29.03 70.02 8.86
C LYS A 232 -28.92 70.83 10.18
N LYS A 233 -27.69 71.20 10.57
CA LYS A 233 -27.31 72.58 10.92
C LYS A 233 -25.79 72.72 10.93
#